data_AF-W7SLS8-F1
#
_entry.id   AF-W7SLS8-F1
#
_cell.length_a   1.000
_cell.length_b   1.000
_cell.length_c   1.000
_cell.angle_alpha   90.00
_cell.angle_beta   90.00
_cell.angle_gamma   90.00
#
_symmetry.space_group_name_H-M   'P 1'
#
loop_
_entity.id
_entity.type
_entity.pdbx_description
1 polymer ?
#
loop_
_entity_poly.entity_id
_entity_poly.type
_entity_poly.pdbx_seq_one_letter_code
_entity_poly.pdbx_strand_id
1 'polypeptide(L)'
;MIFEAVAAGLAVLLILGSRVLRLTSRLDRLHIRTDAAWAALDAALARRALLARLASPKATEATESAEGASRPDREAAENEVSRLLGELDRTSLPGEIATELADAEHRLVLARRVHNDAVRDTLSLRRKRSVRWLRLAGTAPLPSYFEIAEPVAPESGEQALVPRASARILLVDDRDRVLLFRGGNPPPNNAEQWWFTPGGGIEKGEALTEAAVRELAEETGIRCSETDLTGPVWLRRVTFCFDGRWHLGEEWFFLLRTKANAIDTSGFTQLENDTVTDHRWWTTEELADSDELIYPPLLGPLLEDLLATQWDGVVRPVR
;
A
#
# COMPACT_ATOMS: atom_id res chain seq x y z
N MET A 1 28.00 -36.82 -18.01
CA MET A 1 28.89 -35.75 -17.50
C MET A 1 28.92 -34.50 -18.39
N ILE A 2 29.59 -34.46 -19.56
CA ILE A 2 29.68 -33.22 -20.37
C ILE A 2 28.31 -32.77 -20.90
N PHE A 3 27.51 -33.69 -21.44
CA PHE A 3 26.17 -33.37 -21.97
C PHE A 3 25.23 -32.84 -20.88
N GLU A 4 25.26 -33.43 -19.68
CA GLU A 4 24.45 -32.98 -18.53
C GLU A 4 24.89 -31.61 -18.03
N ALA A 5 26.21 -31.34 -17.99
CA ALA A 5 26.72 -30.02 -17.61
C ALA A 5 26.33 -28.93 -18.62
N VAL A 6 26.37 -29.23 -19.93
CA VAL A 6 25.93 -28.31 -20.99
C VAL A 6 24.42 -28.08 -20.91
N ALA A 7 23.63 -29.14 -20.72
CA ALA A 7 22.18 -29.03 -20.56
C ALA A 7 21.78 -28.21 -19.33
N ALA A 8 22.46 -28.44 -18.19
CA ALA A 8 22.26 -27.66 -16.96
C ALA A 8 22.63 -26.18 -17.18
N GLY A 9 23.75 -25.91 -17.86
CA GLY A 9 24.16 -24.54 -18.21
C GLY A 9 23.12 -23.84 -19.10
N LEU A 10 22.59 -24.53 -20.11
CA LEU A 10 21.54 -23.99 -20.98
C LEU A 10 20.25 -23.71 -20.21
N ALA A 11 19.85 -24.61 -19.31
CA ALA A 11 18.67 -24.43 -18.47
C ALA A 11 18.82 -23.21 -17.56
N VAL A 12 19.98 -23.01 -16.93
CA VAL A 12 20.28 -21.82 -16.12
C VAL A 12 20.19 -20.55 -16.96
N LEU A 13 20.75 -20.53 -18.17
CA LEU A 13 20.66 -19.38 -19.07
C LEU A 13 19.23 -19.08 -19.50
N LEU A 14 18.42 -20.09 -19.78
CA LEU A 14 17.00 -19.93 -20.11
C LEU A 14 16.20 -19.36 -18.93
N ILE A 15 16.44 -19.87 -17.72
CA ILE A 15 15.80 -19.36 -16.50
C ILE A 15 16.19 -17.90 -16.28
N LEU A 16 17.49 -17.58 -16.35
CA LEU A 16 18.00 -16.23 -16.14
C LEU A 16 17.47 -15.26 -17.21
N GLY A 17 17.49 -15.67 -18.47
CA GLY A 17 16.93 -14.92 -19.60
C GLY A 17 15.43 -14.65 -19.43
N SER A 18 14.66 -15.68 -19.06
CA SER A 18 13.21 -15.54 -18.78
C SER A 18 12.94 -14.57 -17.61
N ARG A 19 13.82 -14.56 -16.61
CA ARG A 19 13.71 -13.67 -15.45
C ARG A 19 13.98 -12.23 -15.84
N VAL A 20 15.03 -11.98 -16.63
CA VAL A 20 15.35 -10.65 -17.14
C VAL A 20 14.21 -10.12 -18.03
N LEU A 21 13.68 -10.94 -18.95
CA LEU A 21 12.55 -10.54 -19.79
C LEU A 21 11.32 -10.16 -18.96
N ARG A 22 10.96 -10.96 -17.95
CA ARG A 22 9.84 -10.66 -17.04
C ARG A 22 10.05 -9.35 -16.28
N LEU A 23 11.26 -9.11 -15.75
CA LEU A 23 11.58 -7.87 -15.05
C LEU A 23 11.48 -6.65 -15.97
N THR A 24 11.96 -6.75 -17.21
CA THR A 24 11.86 -5.66 -18.20
C THR A 24 10.40 -5.36 -18.54
N SER A 25 9.60 -6.38 -18.87
CA SER A 25 8.17 -6.19 -19.18
C SER A 25 7.39 -5.66 -17.98
N ARG A 26 7.73 -6.09 -16.75
CA ARG A 26 7.12 -5.57 -15.53
C ARG A 26 7.45 -4.09 -15.32
N LEU A 27 8.71 -3.72 -15.50
CA LEU A 27 9.16 -2.35 -15.35
C LEU A 27 8.51 -1.41 -16.38
N ASP A 28 8.37 -1.87 -17.63
CA ASP A 28 7.67 -1.13 -18.69
C ASP A 28 6.20 -0.88 -18.33
N ARG A 29 5.48 -1.92 -17.88
CA ARG A 29 4.09 -1.77 -17.39
C ARG A 29 3.97 -0.79 -16.23
N LEU A 30 4.91 -0.82 -15.28
CA LEU A 30 4.90 0.10 -14.14
C LEU A 30 5.14 1.56 -14.55
N HIS A 31 6.01 1.80 -15.53
CA HIS A 31 6.16 3.14 -16.11
C HIS A 31 4.88 3.61 -16.81
N ILE A 32 4.27 2.76 -17.64
CA ILE A 32 2.98 3.07 -18.29
C ILE A 32 1.89 3.38 -17.25
N ARG A 33 1.81 2.59 -16.16
CA ARG A 33 0.86 2.82 -15.07
C ARG A 33 1.12 4.15 -14.36
N THR A 34 2.39 4.50 -14.14
CA THR A 34 2.75 5.77 -13.50
C THR A 34 2.37 6.97 -14.37
N ASP A 35 2.59 6.87 -15.68
CA ASP A 35 2.21 7.92 -16.64
C ASP A 35 0.68 8.06 -16.76
N ALA A 36 -0.03 6.93 -16.81
CA ALA A 36 -1.50 6.93 -16.80
C ALA A 36 -2.07 7.52 -15.49
N ALA A 37 -1.50 7.16 -14.34
CA ALA A 37 -1.91 7.70 -13.05
C ALA A 37 -1.61 9.21 -12.94
N TRP A 38 -0.49 9.67 -13.51
CA TRP A 38 -0.21 11.10 -13.62
C TRP A 38 -1.25 11.83 -14.47
N ALA A 39 -1.62 11.28 -15.63
CA ALA A 39 -2.65 11.89 -16.48
C ALA A 39 -4.02 11.97 -15.78
N ALA A 40 -4.39 10.96 -15.00
CA ALA A 40 -5.61 10.98 -14.19
C ALA A 40 -5.56 12.03 -13.07
N LEU A 41 -4.42 12.16 -12.39
CA LEU A 41 -4.17 13.20 -11.39
C LEU A 41 -4.25 14.60 -12.01
N ASP A 42 -3.61 14.83 -13.15
CA ASP A 42 -3.64 16.10 -13.86
C ASP A 42 -5.07 16.49 -14.29
N ALA A 43 -5.87 15.53 -14.77
CA ALA A 43 -7.28 15.76 -15.07
C ALA A 43 -8.10 16.14 -13.83
N ALA A 44 -7.83 15.52 -12.67
CA ALA A 44 -8.48 15.87 -11.41
C ALA A 44 -8.09 17.29 -10.94
N LEU A 45 -6.81 17.66 -11.08
CA LEU A 45 -6.32 19.01 -10.79
C LEU A 45 -6.99 20.05 -11.68
N ALA A 46 -7.08 19.81 -13.00
CA ALA A 46 -7.74 20.70 -13.94
C ALA A 46 -9.23 20.88 -13.60
N ARG A 47 -9.94 19.80 -13.22
CA ARG A 47 -11.34 19.91 -12.77
C ARG A 47 -11.48 20.75 -11.51
N ARG A 48 -10.60 20.55 -10.52
CA ARG A 48 -10.57 21.37 -9.30
C ARG A 48 -10.30 22.84 -9.63
N ALA A 49 -9.35 23.12 -10.52
CA ALA A 49 -8.98 24.48 -10.92
C ALA A 49 -10.15 25.25 -11.55
N LEU A 50 -10.96 24.59 -12.39
CA LEU A 50 -12.19 25.18 -12.94
C LEU A 50 -13.20 25.54 -11.83
N LEU A 51 -13.43 24.64 -10.88
CA LEU A 51 -14.37 24.86 -9.78
C LEU A 51 -13.85 25.91 -8.78
N ALA A 52 -12.54 25.94 -8.53
CA ALA A 52 -11.89 26.93 -7.69
C ALA A 52 -12.08 28.36 -8.24
N ARG A 53 -11.94 28.54 -9.56
CA ARG A 53 -12.21 29.81 -10.25
C ARG A 53 -13.66 30.27 -10.12
N LEU A 54 -14.61 29.34 -10.18
CA LEU A 54 -16.03 29.64 -9.97
C LEU A 54 -16.35 29.98 -8.51
N ALA A 55 -15.65 29.35 -7.57
CA ALA A 55 -15.90 29.51 -6.14
C ALA A 55 -15.25 30.78 -5.58
N SER A 56 -14.09 31.21 -6.09
CA SER A 56 -13.38 32.39 -5.61
C SER A 56 -12.58 33.08 -6.73
N PRO A 57 -12.85 34.38 -7.01
CA PRO A 57 -12.04 35.16 -7.94
C PRO A 57 -10.56 35.25 -7.54
N LYS A 58 -10.24 35.12 -6.25
CA LYS A 58 -8.85 35.13 -5.74
C LYS A 58 -8.07 33.88 -6.15
N ALA A 59 -8.75 32.77 -6.44
CA ALA A 59 -8.11 31.53 -6.85
C ALA A 59 -7.66 31.55 -8.33
N THR A 60 -8.16 32.47 -9.15
CA THR A 60 -7.90 32.49 -10.60
C THR A 60 -6.41 32.56 -10.95
N GLU A 61 -5.68 33.53 -10.40
CA GLU A 61 -4.25 33.70 -10.67
C GLU A 61 -3.43 32.48 -10.21
N ALA A 62 -3.74 31.94 -9.03
CA ALA A 62 -3.09 30.73 -8.51
C ALA A 62 -3.38 29.50 -9.39
N THR A 63 -4.60 29.35 -9.88
CA THR A 63 -4.98 28.23 -10.76
C THR A 63 -4.31 28.32 -12.13
N GLU A 64 -4.21 29.51 -12.71
CA GLU A 64 -3.50 29.73 -13.99
C GLU A 64 -1.99 29.49 -13.83
N SER A 65 -1.41 29.93 -12.71
CA SER A 65 -0.01 29.66 -12.36
C SER A 65 0.24 28.15 -12.20
N ALA A 66 -0.65 27.43 -11.51
CA ALA A 66 -0.57 25.99 -11.37
C ALA A 66 -0.66 25.29 -12.73
N GLU A 67 -1.66 25.62 -13.54
CA GLU A 67 -1.86 25.05 -14.90
C GLU A 67 -0.63 25.21 -15.79
N GLY A 68 0.08 26.34 -15.69
CA GLY A 68 1.31 26.61 -16.45
C GLY A 68 2.61 26.08 -15.83
N ALA A 69 2.58 25.55 -14.61
CA ALA A 69 3.79 25.11 -13.90
C ALA A 69 4.39 23.84 -14.50
N SER A 70 5.73 23.76 -14.46
CA SER A 70 6.47 22.55 -14.81
C SER A 70 6.18 21.43 -13.80
N ARG A 71 6.41 20.16 -14.16
CA ARG A 71 6.12 19.02 -13.25
C ARG A 71 6.81 19.12 -11.88
N PRO A 72 8.09 19.52 -11.76
CA PRO A 72 8.72 19.79 -10.46
C PRO A 72 8.08 20.92 -9.66
N ASP A 73 7.60 21.97 -10.32
CA ASP A 73 7.04 23.16 -9.66
C ASP A 73 5.53 23.04 -9.42
N ARG A 74 4.88 22.05 -10.05
CA ARG A 74 3.42 21.87 -10.03
C ARG A 74 2.88 21.65 -8.63
N GLU A 75 3.62 20.93 -7.79
CA GLU A 75 3.22 20.66 -6.41
C GLU A 75 3.07 21.96 -5.60
N ALA A 76 4.09 22.82 -5.65
CA ALA A 76 4.09 24.09 -4.92
C ALA A 76 2.97 25.02 -5.39
N ALA A 77 2.73 25.08 -6.70
CA ALA A 77 1.67 25.89 -7.28
C ALA A 77 0.26 25.37 -6.91
N GLU A 78 0.04 24.05 -6.94
CA GLU A 78 -1.23 23.44 -6.52
C GLU A 78 -1.49 23.55 -5.01
N ASN A 79 -0.43 23.64 -4.20
CA ASN A 79 -0.53 23.91 -2.76
C ASN A 79 -1.00 25.32 -2.46
N GLU A 80 -0.65 26.30 -3.29
CA GLU A 80 -1.18 27.66 -3.17
C GLU A 80 -2.67 27.72 -3.49
N VAL A 81 -3.14 26.96 -4.49
CA VAL A 81 -4.57 26.78 -4.77
C VAL A 81 -5.28 26.16 -3.57
N SER A 82 -4.71 25.10 -2.98
CA SER A 82 -5.25 24.47 -1.77
C SER A 82 -5.35 25.45 -0.60
N ARG A 83 -4.35 26.30 -0.39
CA ARG A 83 -4.35 27.34 0.66
C ARG A 83 -5.52 28.30 0.49
N LEU A 84 -5.71 28.81 -0.73
CA LEU A 84 -6.80 29.74 -1.05
C LEU A 84 -8.18 29.11 -0.90
N LEU A 85 -8.34 27.83 -1.27
CA LEU A 85 -9.57 27.08 -1.05
C LEU A 85 -9.83 26.80 0.43
N GLY A 86 -8.78 26.62 1.23
CA GLY A 86 -8.89 26.47 2.69
C GLY A 86 -9.42 27.72 3.41
N GLU A 87 -9.18 28.91 2.86
CA GLU A 87 -9.68 30.19 3.39
C GLU A 87 -11.12 30.52 2.96
N LEU A 88 -11.72 29.68 2.10
CA LEU A 88 -13.03 29.93 1.51
C LEU A 88 -14.16 29.68 2.49
N ASP A 89 -15.06 30.64 2.66
CA ASP A 89 -16.32 30.43 3.38
C ASP A 89 -17.29 29.60 2.51
N ARG A 90 -17.24 28.28 2.71
CA ARG A 90 -18.08 27.31 1.98
C ARG A 90 -19.58 27.51 2.21
N THR A 91 -20.00 28.15 3.31
CA THR A 91 -21.42 28.40 3.60
C THR A 91 -22.02 29.51 2.73
N SER A 92 -21.16 30.38 2.20
CA SER A 92 -21.54 31.47 1.30
C SER A 92 -21.65 31.05 -0.18
N LEU A 93 -21.22 29.83 -0.53
CA LEU A 93 -21.23 29.33 -1.90
C LEU A 93 -22.61 28.81 -2.31
N PRO A 94 -22.97 28.91 -3.60
CA PRO A 94 -24.11 28.18 -4.15
C PRO A 94 -23.95 26.67 -3.90
N GLY A 95 -25.01 26.01 -3.42
CA GLY A 95 -24.95 24.59 -3.00
C GLY A 95 -24.46 23.63 -4.08
N GLU A 96 -24.77 23.90 -5.35
CA GLU A 96 -24.27 23.11 -6.49
C GLU A 96 -22.74 23.22 -6.64
N ILE A 97 -22.18 24.43 -6.52
CA ILE A 97 -20.74 24.67 -6.62
C ILE A 97 -20.01 24.07 -5.42
N ALA A 98 -20.58 24.21 -4.21
CA ALA A 98 -20.01 23.63 -3.01
C ALA A 98 -19.91 22.10 -3.09
N THR A 99 -20.96 21.44 -3.60
CA THR A 99 -21.00 19.98 -3.78
C THR A 99 -20.01 19.52 -4.85
N GLU A 100 -20.02 20.15 -6.03
CA GLU A 100 -19.10 19.80 -7.12
C GLU A 100 -17.62 20.03 -6.73
N LEU A 101 -17.33 21.09 -5.97
CA LEU A 101 -15.98 21.36 -5.47
C LEU A 101 -15.54 20.28 -4.47
N ALA A 102 -16.41 19.89 -3.54
CA ALA A 102 -16.12 18.80 -2.59
C ALA A 102 -15.86 17.47 -3.31
N ASP A 103 -16.67 17.14 -4.32
CA ASP A 103 -16.48 15.94 -5.15
C ASP A 103 -15.15 15.98 -5.91
N ALA A 104 -14.78 17.13 -6.47
CA ALA A 104 -13.51 17.30 -7.16
C ALA A 104 -12.31 17.19 -6.22
N GLU A 105 -12.38 17.78 -5.02
CA GLU A 105 -11.38 17.64 -3.97
C GLU A 105 -11.22 16.17 -3.53
N HIS A 106 -12.33 15.44 -3.36
CA HIS A 106 -12.29 14.02 -3.03
C HIS A 106 -11.64 13.17 -4.13
N ARG A 107 -12.04 13.36 -5.40
CA ARG A 107 -11.43 12.66 -6.54
C ARG A 107 -9.94 12.95 -6.67
N LEU A 108 -9.53 14.17 -6.36
CA LEU A 108 -8.12 14.56 -6.37
C LEU A 108 -7.30 13.79 -5.33
N VAL A 109 -7.82 13.64 -4.10
CA VAL A 109 -7.16 12.82 -3.06
C VAL A 109 -6.98 11.38 -3.52
N LEU A 110 -8.00 10.79 -4.14
CA LEU A 110 -7.92 9.44 -4.70
C LEU A 110 -6.90 9.34 -5.85
N ALA A 111 -6.96 10.26 -6.82
CA ALA A 111 -6.04 10.27 -7.95
C ALA A 111 -4.57 10.45 -7.51
N ARG A 112 -4.33 11.31 -6.51
CA ARG A 112 -3.01 11.50 -5.88
C ARG A 112 -2.51 10.21 -5.24
N ARG A 113 -3.36 9.51 -4.49
CA ARG A 113 -3.01 8.21 -3.89
C ARG A 113 -2.61 7.20 -4.97
N VAL A 114 -3.43 7.03 -5.99
CA VAL A 114 -3.15 6.10 -7.11
C VAL A 114 -1.84 6.46 -7.80
N HIS A 115 -1.56 7.74 -8.00
CA HIS A 115 -0.28 8.20 -8.55
C HIS A 115 0.89 7.83 -7.64
N ASN A 116 0.82 8.15 -6.35
CA ASN A 116 1.88 7.88 -5.38
C ASN A 116 2.14 6.37 -5.18
N ASP A 117 1.10 5.55 -5.25
CA ASP A 117 1.22 4.09 -5.23
C ASP A 117 1.96 3.58 -6.47
N ALA A 118 1.62 4.07 -7.67
CA ALA A 118 2.32 3.72 -8.90
C ALA A 118 3.80 4.18 -8.89
N VAL A 119 4.08 5.36 -8.35
CA VAL A 119 5.44 5.88 -8.12
C VAL A 119 6.20 4.95 -7.17
N ARG A 120 5.61 4.58 -6.03
CA ARG A 120 6.21 3.68 -5.04
C ARG A 120 6.56 2.33 -5.65
N ASP A 121 5.62 1.71 -6.36
CA ASP A 121 5.80 0.40 -6.98
C ASP A 121 6.96 0.46 -8.00
N THR A 122 6.99 1.50 -8.83
CA THR A 122 8.06 1.73 -9.81
C THR A 122 9.41 1.93 -9.14
N LEU A 123 9.50 2.77 -8.11
CA LEU A 123 10.75 3.02 -7.38
C LEU A 123 11.25 1.77 -6.65
N SER A 124 10.35 0.95 -6.10
CA SER A 124 10.71 -0.30 -5.44
C SER A 124 11.44 -1.24 -6.39
N LEU A 125 10.93 -1.38 -7.62
CA LEU A 125 11.53 -2.24 -8.64
C LEU A 125 12.84 -1.64 -9.17
N ARG A 126 12.89 -0.33 -9.43
CA ARG A 126 14.10 0.36 -9.92
C ARG A 126 15.26 0.36 -8.92
N ARG A 127 14.98 0.22 -7.62
CA ARG A 127 16.00 0.11 -6.57
C ARG A 127 16.69 -1.26 -6.52
N LYS A 128 16.09 -2.32 -7.08
CA LYS A 128 16.68 -3.67 -7.07
C LYS A 128 18.05 -3.68 -7.77
N ARG A 129 19.02 -4.37 -7.17
CA ARG A 129 20.40 -4.46 -7.69
C ARG A 129 20.46 -5.00 -9.11
N SER A 130 19.68 -6.04 -9.42
CA SER A 130 19.58 -6.63 -10.75
C SER A 130 19.11 -5.62 -11.80
N VAL A 131 18.09 -4.83 -11.50
CA VAL A 131 17.54 -3.79 -12.40
C VAL A 131 18.56 -2.68 -12.67
N ARG A 132 19.30 -2.26 -11.63
CA ARG A 132 20.36 -1.23 -11.75
C ARG A 132 21.57 -1.72 -12.53
N TRP A 133 22.05 -2.93 -12.23
CA TRP A 133 23.22 -3.51 -12.87
C TRP A 133 22.97 -3.75 -14.36
N LEU A 134 21.79 -4.26 -14.70
CA LEU A 134 21.37 -4.49 -16.08
C LEU A 134 20.84 -3.24 -16.79
N ARG A 135 20.76 -2.09 -16.10
CA ARG A 135 20.22 -0.82 -16.62
C ARG A 135 18.85 -0.96 -17.29
N LEU A 136 17.97 -1.83 -16.78
CA LEU A 136 16.69 -2.18 -17.41
C LEU A 136 15.72 -1.00 -17.51
N ALA A 137 15.88 0.01 -16.65
CA ALA A 137 15.05 1.21 -16.68
C ALA A 137 15.43 2.21 -17.80
N GLY A 138 16.51 1.95 -18.54
CA GLY A 138 16.96 2.79 -19.63
C GLY A 138 17.16 4.25 -19.22
N THR A 139 16.62 5.16 -20.03
CA THR A 139 16.65 6.62 -19.86
C THR A 139 15.37 7.20 -19.25
N ALA A 140 14.42 6.35 -18.83
CA ALA A 140 13.15 6.84 -18.26
C ALA A 140 13.43 7.69 -17.01
N PRO A 141 12.83 8.89 -16.87
CA PRO A 141 13.04 9.75 -15.70
C PRO A 141 12.60 9.03 -14.42
N LEU A 142 13.18 9.38 -13.28
CA LEU A 142 12.74 8.85 -12.00
C LEU A 142 11.37 9.45 -11.67
N PRO A 143 10.35 8.61 -11.38
CA PRO A 143 9.06 9.14 -10.96
C PRO A 143 9.21 9.79 -9.58
N SER A 144 8.50 10.90 -9.39
CA SER A 144 8.46 11.67 -8.15
C SER A 144 7.08 11.55 -7.52
N TYR A 145 7.02 11.57 -6.19
CA TYR A 145 5.76 11.70 -5.46
C TYR A 145 5.14 13.08 -5.71
N PHE A 146 3.84 13.18 -5.49
CA PHE A 146 3.08 14.42 -5.55
C PHE A 146 2.26 14.59 -4.28
N GLU A 147 2.50 15.65 -3.53
CA GLU A 147 1.83 15.94 -2.26
C GLU A 147 1.08 17.26 -2.31
N ILE A 148 -0.23 17.18 -2.10
CA ILE A 148 -1.09 18.36 -2.01
C ILE A 148 -1.40 18.57 -0.54
N ALA A 149 -1.31 19.82 -0.07
CA ALA A 149 -1.88 20.25 1.18
C ALA A 149 -3.39 20.02 1.12
N GLU A 150 -3.84 18.91 1.70
CA GLU A 150 -5.24 18.71 2.01
C GLU A 150 -5.61 19.79 3.02
N PRO A 151 -6.59 20.68 2.72
CA PRO A 151 -7.12 21.52 3.76
C PRO A 151 -7.61 20.55 4.83
N VAL A 152 -7.01 20.61 6.02
CA VAL A 152 -7.59 19.97 7.20
C VAL A 152 -9.02 20.46 7.21
N ALA A 153 -9.96 19.58 6.86
CA ALA A 153 -11.36 19.95 6.81
C ALA A 153 -11.63 20.64 8.14
N PRO A 154 -12.08 21.92 8.16
CA PRO A 154 -12.42 22.55 9.42
C PRO A 154 -13.39 21.59 10.08
N GLU A 155 -13.08 21.22 11.32
CA GLU A 155 -13.82 20.28 12.14
C GLU A 155 -15.33 20.54 12.01
N SER A 156 -15.96 19.85 11.07
CA SER A 156 -17.36 20.02 10.70
C SER A 156 -17.97 18.62 10.73
N GLY A 157 -18.02 18.05 11.94
CA GLY A 157 -18.71 16.80 12.25
C GLY A 157 -17.94 15.52 11.90
N GLU A 158 -17.35 14.90 12.92
CA GLU A 158 -17.12 13.44 13.02
C GLU A 158 -16.53 12.69 11.81
N GLN A 159 -15.23 12.85 11.53
CA GLN A 159 -14.40 11.70 11.15
C GLN A 159 -13.06 11.79 11.90
N ALA A 160 -13.13 11.60 13.22
CA ALA A 160 -11.94 11.45 14.05
C ALA A 160 -11.10 10.27 13.51
N LEU A 161 -9.80 10.46 13.33
CA LEU A 161 -8.87 9.36 13.10
C LEU A 161 -9.00 8.40 14.28
N VAL A 162 -9.53 7.21 14.04
CA VAL A 162 -9.72 6.22 15.10
C VAL A 162 -8.39 5.50 15.30
N PRO A 163 -7.72 5.64 16.47
CA PRO A 163 -6.52 4.85 16.74
C PRO A 163 -6.88 3.37 16.71
N ARG A 164 -6.13 2.58 15.95
CA ARG A 164 -6.30 1.14 15.88
C ARG A 164 -4.93 0.48 16.01
N ALA A 165 -4.65 -0.06 17.17
CA ALA A 165 -3.51 -0.94 17.36
C ALA A 165 -3.92 -2.37 16.93
N SER A 166 -3.03 -3.08 16.26
CA SER A 166 -3.27 -4.46 15.82
C SER A 166 -2.04 -5.33 16.03
N ALA A 167 -2.29 -6.62 16.24
CA ALA A 167 -1.26 -7.65 16.23
C ALA A 167 -1.32 -8.40 14.89
N ARG A 168 -0.18 -8.52 14.22
CA ARG A 168 -0.04 -9.14 12.89
C ARG A 168 0.89 -10.33 12.98
N ILE A 169 0.58 -11.42 12.27
CA ILE A 169 1.34 -12.66 12.34
C ILE A 169 2.01 -12.93 10.99
N LEU A 170 3.33 -12.92 10.99
CA LEU A 170 4.15 -13.51 9.93
C LEU A 170 4.17 -15.03 10.15
N LEU A 171 3.09 -15.70 9.74
CA LEU A 171 2.97 -17.14 9.85
C LEU A 171 3.77 -17.81 8.74
N VAL A 172 4.89 -18.44 9.08
CA VAL A 172 5.84 -19.02 8.14
C VAL A 172 5.87 -20.55 8.28
N ASP A 173 5.77 -21.27 7.17
CA ASP A 173 5.84 -22.73 7.18
C ASP A 173 7.28 -23.28 7.19
N ASP A 174 7.41 -24.61 7.13
CA ASP A 174 8.68 -25.33 7.07
C ASP A 174 9.42 -25.18 5.73
N ARG A 175 8.83 -24.48 4.76
CA ARG A 175 9.40 -24.17 3.43
C ARG A 175 9.64 -22.67 3.26
N ASP A 176 9.68 -21.91 4.35
CA ASP A 176 9.87 -20.46 4.37
C ASP A 176 8.83 -19.70 3.52
N ARG A 177 7.61 -20.22 3.43
CA ARG A 177 6.47 -19.54 2.82
C ARG A 177 5.66 -18.85 3.90
N VAL A 178 5.20 -17.62 3.64
CA VAL A 178 4.32 -16.86 4.53
C VAL A 178 2.87 -16.97 4.08
N LEU A 179 1.96 -17.19 5.02
CA LEU A 179 0.51 -17.13 4.75
C LEU A 179 0.07 -15.66 4.63
N LEU A 180 -0.66 -15.36 3.56
CA LEU A 180 -1.36 -14.08 3.38
C LEU A 180 -2.83 -14.33 3.03
N PHE A 181 -3.70 -13.45 3.52
CA PHE A 181 -5.08 -13.31 3.09
C PHE A 181 -5.19 -12.24 2.01
N ARG A 182 -6.10 -12.43 1.06
CA ARG A 182 -6.49 -11.44 0.06
C ARG A 182 -7.85 -10.90 0.43
N GLY A 183 -7.98 -9.58 0.48
CA GLY A 183 -9.26 -8.95 0.78
C GLY A 183 -9.25 -7.46 0.46
N GLY A 184 -10.31 -6.78 0.82
CA GLY A 184 -10.48 -5.36 0.54
C GLY A 184 -11.46 -4.68 1.46
N ASN A 185 -11.96 -3.52 1.03
CA ASN A 185 -13.08 -2.85 1.70
C ASN A 185 -14.39 -3.64 1.53
N PRO A 186 -15.34 -3.52 2.47
CA PRO A 186 -16.67 -4.09 2.28
C PRO A 186 -17.44 -3.39 1.14
N PRO A 187 -18.44 -4.06 0.54
CA PRO A 187 -19.34 -3.43 -0.42
C PRO A 187 -19.98 -2.14 0.14
N PRO A 188 -20.18 -1.09 -0.68
CA PRO A 188 -19.95 -1.05 -2.13
C PRO A 188 -18.51 -0.73 -2.56
N ASN A 189 -17.57 -0.49 -1.63
CA ASN A 189 -16.24 0.03 -1.92
C ASN A 189 -15.16 -1.07 -2.14
N ASN A 190 -15.54 -2.26 -2.59
CA ASN A 190 -14.70 -3.47 -2.63
C ASN A 190 -13.86 -3.65 -3.91
N ALA A 191 -13.69 -2.59 -4.72
CA ALA A 191 -12.99 -2.67 -6.01
C ALA A 191 -11.48 -2.92 -5.86
N GLU A 192 -10.87 -2.39 -4.80
CA GLU A 192 -9.45 -2.60 -4.50
C GLU A 192 -9.28 -3.82 -3.61
N GLN A 193 -8.36 -4.72 -3.99
CA GLN A 193 -7.96 -5.86 -3.18
C GLN A 193 -6.45 -5.85 -2.97
N TRP A 194 -6.05 -6.29 -1.79
CA TRP A 194 -4.65 -6.41 -1.41
C TRP A 194 -4.44 -7.66 -0.54
N TRP A 195 -3.20 -8.10 -0.49
CA TRP A 195 -2.75 -9.18 0.37
C TRP A 195 -2.22 -8.62 1.69
N PHE A 196 -2.56 -9.28 2.79
CA PHE A 196 -2.16 -8.89 4.12
C PHE A 196 -1.94 -10.12 5.01
N THR A 197 -1.20 -9.92 6.11
CA THR A 197 -0.93 -10.98 7.09
C THR A 197 -2.17 -11.28 7.92
N PRO A 198 -2.30 -12.52 8.45
CA PRO A 198 -3.25 -12.78 9.53
C PRO A 198 -3.07 -11.82 10.70
N GLY A 199 -4.16 -11.53 11.40
CA GLY A 199 -4.16 -10.75 12.61
C GLY A 199 -5.11 -9.56 12.59
N GLY A 200 -5.55 -9.14 13.78
CA GLY A 200 -6.60 -8.14 13.95
C GLY A 200 -6.34 -7.15 15.08
N GLY A 201 -7.42 -6.48 15.50
CA GLY A 201 -7.34 -5.38 16.46
C GLY A 201 -7.08 -5.88 17.89
N ILE A 202 -6.33 -5.11 18.66
CA ILE A 202 -6.12 -5.40 20.08
C ILE A 202 -7.34 -4.92 20.87
N GLU A 203 -7.89 -5.79 21.71
CA GLU A 203 -9.01 -5.47 22.58
C GLU A 203 -8.59 -4.67 23.82
N LYS A 204 -9.57 -4.08 24.50
CA LYS A 204 -9.30 -3.23 25.67
C LYS A 204 -8.71 -4.06 26.82
N GLY A 205 -7.44 -3.81 27.11
CA GLY A 205 -6.70 -4.48 28.19
C GLY A 205 -6.02 -5.77 27.77
N GLU A 206 -6.09 -6.13 26.49
CA GLU A 206 -5.44 -7.30 25.90
C GLU A 206 -3.96 -7.00 25.60
N ALA A 207 -3.07 -7.95 25.88
CA ALA A 207 -1.67 -7.86 25.50
C ALA A 207 -1.47 -8.11 23.99
N LEU A 208 -0.40 -7.57 23.40
CA LEU A 208 -0.10 -7.74 21.98
C LEU A 208 0.00 -9.23 21.56
N THR A 209 0.61 -10.04 22.43
CA THR A 209 0.81 -11.47 22.21
C THR A 209 -0.49 -12.26 22.39
N GLU A 210 -1.33 -11.89 23.34
CA GLU A 210 -2.68 -12.45 23.52
C GLU A 210 -3.53 -12.21 22.27
N ALA A 211 -3.55 -10.97 21.76
CA ALA A 211 -4.23 -10.61 20.52
C ALA A 211 -3.71 -11.43 19.33
N ALA A 212 -2.38 -11.57 19.18
CA ALA A 212 -1.79 -12.37 18.10
C ALA A 212 -2.22 -13.85 18.14
N VAL A 213 -2.27 -14.46 19.34
CA VAL A 213 -2.68 -15.86 19.50
C VAL A 213 -4.18 -16.03 19.24
N ARG A 214 -5.03 -15.12 19.74
CA ARG A 214 -6.48 -15.13 19.51
C ARG A 214 -6.81 -15.03 18.03
N GLU A 215 -6.31 -13.99 17.37
CA GLU A 215 -6.58 -13.70 15.96
C GLU A 215 -6.09 -14.84 15.05
N LEU A 216 -4.89 -15.38 15.33
CA LEU A 216 -4.38 -16.54 14.59
C LEU A 216 -5.33 -17.75 14.69
N ALA A 217 -5.83 -18.03 15.88
CA ALA A 217 -6.74 -19.16 16.10
C ALA A 217 -8.10 -18.94 15.43
N GLU A 218 -8.61 -17.71 15.44
CA GLU A 218 -9.88 -17.32 14.81
C GLU A 218 -9.79 -17.38 13.27
N GLU A 219 -8.73 -16.84 12.69
CA GLU A 219 -8.59 -16.72 11.24
C GLU A 219 -8.06 -17.97 10.54
N THR A 220 -7.29 -18.82 11.25
CA THR A 220 -6.59 -19.95 10.63
C THR A 220 -6.85 -21.30 11.29
N GLY A 221 -7.48 -21.33 12.46
CA GLY A 221 -7.63 -22.52 13.29
C GLY A 221 -6.35 -23.00 13.99
N ILE A 222 -5.21 -22.34 13.74
CA ILE A 222 -3.92 -22.73 14.34
C ILE A 222 -3.83 -22.20 15.76
N ARG A 223 -3.55 -23.09 16.71
CA ARG A 223 -3.35 -22.75 18.12
C ARG A 223 -1.87 -22.79 18.47
N CYS A 224 -1.40 -21.74 19.14
CA CYS A 224 -0.06 -21.66 19.72
C CYS A 224 -0.14 -21.04 21.13
N SER A 225 0.99 -21.05 21.83
CA SER A 225 1.20 -20.28 23.05
C SER A 225 1.89 -18.96 22.73
N GLU A 226 1.74 -17.97 23.62
CA GLU A 226 2.46 -16.69 23.49
C GLU A 226 3.99 -16.87 23.45
N THR A 227 4.51 -17.90 24.12
CA THR A 227 5.95 -18.22 24.12
C THR A 227 6.47 -18.78 22.80
N ASP A 228 5.58 -19.20 21.90
CA ASP A 228 5.96 -19.65 20.56
C ASP A 228 6.19 -18.47 19.59
N LEU A 229 5.69 -17.28 19.94
CA LEU A 229 5.83 -16.07 19.13
C LEU A 229 7.23 -15.46 19.30
N THR A 230 7.85 -15.12 18.17
CA THR A 230 9.06 -14.30 18.14
C THR A 230 8.68 -12.87 17.83
N GLY A 231 9.02 -11.92 18.71
CA GLY A 231 8.80 -10.50 18.44
C GLY A 231 8.22 -9.70 19.62
N PRO A 232 7.68 -8.49 19.35
CA PRO A 232 7.40 -7.96 18.01
C PRO A 232 8.67 -7.71 17.19
N VAL A 233 8.70 -8.16 15.95
CA VAL A 233 9.86 -7.99 15.04
C VAL A 233 9.78 -6.67 14.29
N TRP A 234 8.58 -6.24 13.90
CA TRP A 234 8.34 -4.99 13.18
C TRP A 234 7.21 -4.17 13.79
N LEU A 235 7.28 -2.86 13.55
CA LEU A 235 6.23 -1.89 13.85
C LEU A 235 5.91 -1.07 12.60
N ARG A 236 4.64 -1.03 12.20
CA ARG A 236 4.18 -0.20 11.08
C ARG A 236 3.15 0.82 11.57
N ARG A 237 3.35 2.08 11.21
CA ARG A 237 2.37 3.15 11.42
C ARG A 237 1.83 3.63 10.09
N VAL A 238 0.51 3.57 9.92
CA VAL A 238 -0.16 3.86 8.65
C VAL A 238 -1.49 4.55 8.90
N THR A 239 -1.87 5.48 8.01
CA THR A 239 -3.24 5.98 7.94
C THR A 239 -3.96 5.27 6.80
N PHE A 240 -5.10 4.63 7.07
CA PHE A 240 -5.88 3.92 6.05
C PHE A 240 -7.37 4.11 6.28
N CYS A 241 -8.15 4.01 5.20
CA CYS A 241 -9.62 4.01 5.28
C CYS A 241 -10.11 2.57 5.18
N PHE A 242 -10.95 2.15 6.12
CA PHE A 242 -11.59 0.85 6.12
C PHE A 242 -13.02 0.99 6.64
N ASP A 243 -13.99 0.36 5.97
CA ASP A 243 -15.42 0.48 6.30
C ASP A 243 -15.89 1.95 6.40
N GLY A 244 -15.38 2.79 5.50
CA GLY A 244 -15.69 4.23 5.45
C GLY A 244 -15.11 5.06 6.61
N ARG A 245 -14.28 4.47 7.48
CA ARG A 245 -13.64 5.15 8.61
C ARG A 245 -12.13 5.25 8.41
N TRP A 246 -11.58 6.39 8.78
CA TRP A 246 -10.14 6.59 8.78
C TRP A 246 -9.52 6.13 10.09
N HIS A 247 -8.53 5.25 9.97
CA HIS A 247 -7.78 4.68 11.07
C HIS A 247 -6.35 5.21 11.09
N LEU A 248 -5.87 5.54 12.28
CA LEU A 248 -4.44 5.63 12.56
C LEU A 248 -3.98 4.26 13.06
N GLY A 249 -3.49 3.45 12.14
CA GLY A 249 -3.02 2.09 12.37
C GLY A 249 -1.65 2.05 13.02
N GLU A 250 -1.53 1.27 14.09
CA GLU A 250 -0.25 0.84 14.66
C GLU A 250 -0.20 -0.70 14.66
N GLU A 251 0.44 -1.26 13.64
CA GLU A 251 0.51 -2.71 13.41
C GLU A 251 1.81 -3.28 13.97
N TRP A 252 1.69 -4.22 14.91
CA TRP A 252 2.79 -4.90 15.58
C TRP A 252 2.94 -6.32 15.03
N PHE A 253 4.09 -6.64 14.41
CA PHE A 253 4.29 -7.92 13.73
C PHE A 253 5.03 -8.93 14.61
N PHE A 254 4.52 -10.15 14.68
CA PHE A 254 5.13 -11.30 15.35
C PHE A 254 5.43 -12.40 14.33
N LEU A 255 6.57 -13.06 14.47
CA LEU A 255 6.94 -14.22 13.65
C LEU A 255 6.54 -15.51 14.39
N LEU A 256 5.84 -16.39 13.66
CA LEU A 256 5.54 -17.74 14.13
C LEU A 256 5.91 -18.75 13.04
N ARG A 257 6.70 -19.76 13.39
CA ARG A 257 6.97 -20.90 12.51
C ARG A 257 5.99 -22.03 12.77
N THR A 258 5.45 -22.62 11.71
CA THR A 258 4.51 -23.73 11.77
C THR A 258 4.85 -24.81 10.75
N LYS A 259 4.22 -25.98 10.84
CA LYS A 259 4.20 -26.95 9.74
C LYS A 259 3.11 -26.52 8.76
N ALA A 260 3.33 -26.70 7.46
CA ALA A 260 2.31 -26.38 6.46
C ALA A 260 1.02 -27.17 6.75
N ASN A 261 0.00 -26.47 7.25
CA ASN A 261 -1.28 -27.03 7.66
C ASN A 261 -2.41 -26.49 6.76
N ALA A 262 -3.52 -27.23 6.71
CA ALA A 262 -4.74 -26.69 6.16
C ALA A 262 -5.19 -25.49 7.02
N ILE A 263 -5.56 -24.40 6.36
CA ILE A 263 -6.09 -23.20 7.00
C ILE A 263 -7.59 -23.40 7.17
N ASP A 264 -8.06 -23.27 8.40
CA ASP A 264 -9.49 -23.29 8.71
C ASP A 264 -9.97 -21.85 8.92
N THR A 265 -10.70 -21.33 7.94
CA THR A 265 -11.27 -19.97 7.97
C THR A 265 -12.70 -19.96 8.51
N SER A 266 -13.20 -21.06 9.08
CA SER A 266 -14.57 -21.12 9.62
C SER A 266 -14.79 -20.24 10.85
N GLY A 267 -13.72 -19.76 11.48
CA GLY A 267 -13.76 -18.81 12.59
C GLY A 267 -13.87 -17.34 12.18
N PHE A 268 -13.87 -17.02 10.88
CA PHE A 268 -14.03 -15.64 10.40
C PHE A 268 -15.32 -14.99 10.92
N THR A 269 -15.20 -13.75 11.34
CA THR A 269 -16.32 -12.86 11.62
C THR A 269 -17.15 -12.62 10.35
N GLN A 270 -18.38 -12.10 10.50
CA GLN A 270 -19.20 -11.75 9.33
C GLN A 270 -18.49 -10.76 8.40
N LEU A 271 -17.82 -9.77 8.98
CA LEU A 271 -17.07 -8.77 8.23
C LEU A 271 -15.92 -9.39 7.42
N GLU A 272 -15.18 -10.34 7.99
CA GLU A 272 -14.11 -11.05 7.27
C GLU A 272 -14.65 -11.94 6.18
N ASN A 273 -15.76 -12.65 6.40
CA ASN A 273 -16.42 -13.41 5.35
C ASN A 273 -16.88 -12.52 4.16
N ASP A 274 -17.24 -11.27 4.44
CA ASP A 274 -17.67 -10.30 3.43
C ASP A 274 -16.50 -9.59 2.72
N THR A 275 -15.29 -9.61 3.29
CA THR A 275 -14.13 -8.81 2.82
C THR A 275 -12.92 -9.62 2.38
N VAL A 276 -12.72 -10.82 2.93
CA VAL A 276 -11.63 -11.74 2.60
C VAL A 276 -12.10 -12.71 1.51
N THR A 277 -11.38 -12.75 0.41
CA THR A 277 -11.76 -13.50 -0.79
C THR A 277 -10.90 -14.72 -1.05
N ASP A 278 -9.66 -14.74 -0.55
CA ASP A 278 -8.71 -15.83 -0.80
C ASP A 278 -7.62 -15.87 0.28
N HIS A 279 -6.88 -16.99 0.34
CA HIS A 279 -5.67 -17.12 1.14
C HIS A 279 -4.62 -17.96 0.42
N ARG A 280 -3.34 -17.63 0.61
CA ARG A 280 -2.25 -18.31 -0.07
C ARG A 280 -0.95 -18.28 0.73
N TRP A 281 -0.19 -19.36 0.60
CA TRP A 281 1.21 -19.43 1.03
C TRP A 281 2.13 -18.87 -0.07
N TRP A 282 2.93 -17.86 0.28
CA TRP A 282 3.83 -17.16 -0.61
C TRP A 282 5.29 -17.34 -0.22
N THR A 283 6.15 -17.73 -1.15
CA THR A 283 7.61 -17.62 -0.97
C THR A 283 8.06 -16.15 -1.03
N THR A 284 9.20 -15.83 -0.40
CA THR A 284 9.82 -14.48 -0.52
C THR A 284 10.11 -14.10 -1.98
N GLU A 285 10.46 -15.09 -2.81
CA GLU A 285 10.68 -14.94 -4.24
C GLU A 285 9.41 -14.58 -5.01
N GLU A 286 8.30 -15.31 -4.75
CA GLU A 286 7.00 -14.98 -5.33
C GLU A 286 6.54 -13.58 -4.91
N LEU A 287 6.69 -13.21 -3.63
CA LEU A 287 6.37 -11.86 -3.16
C LEU A 287 7.21 -10.80 -3.87
N ALA A 288 8.50 -11.05 -4.06
CA ALA A 288 9.39 -10.12 -4.75
C ALA A 288 9.01 -9.94 -6.23
N ASP A 289 8.50 -11.00 -6.88
CA ASP A 289 8.20 -11.03 -8.30
C ASP A 289 6.71 -10.74 -8.62
N SER A 290 5.83 -10.73 -7.62
CA SER A 290 4.37 -10.47 -7.74
C SER A 290 4.03 -9.04 -8.14
N ASP A 291 2.98 -8.87 -8.96
CA ASP A 291 2.34 -7.59 -9.30
C ASP A 291 1.11 -7.26 -8.41
N GLU A 292 0.80 -8.13 -7.44
CA GLU A 292 -0.31 -7.93 -6.49
C GLU A 292 0.04 -6.84 -5.45
N LEU A 293 -0.98 -6.10 -4.98
CA LEU A 293 -0.82 -5.18 -3.86
C LEU A 293 -0.62 -5.99 -2.57
N ILE A 294 0.53 -5.85 -1.92
CA ILE A 294 0.89 -6.61 -0.71
C ILE A 294 1.29 -5.64 0.40
N TYR A 295 0.69 -5.81 1.58
CA TYR A 295 1.00 -5.07 2.79
C TYR A 295 1.60 -5.99 3.87
N PRO A 296 2.67 -5.56 4.56
CA PRO A 296 3.39 -4.29 4.36
C PRO A 296 4.17 -4.26 3.01
N PRO A 297 4.40 -3.08 2.42
CA PRO A 297 5.25 -2.95 1.24
C PRO A 297 6.63 -3.55 1.50
N LEU A 298 7.21 -4.17 0.47
CA LEU A 298 8.51 -4.86 0.56
C LEU A 298 8.52 -6.06 1.53
N LEU A 299 7.35 -6.66 1.84
CA LEU A 299 7.27 -7.84 2.69
C LEU A 299 8.27 -8.95 2.29
N GLY A 300 8.41 -9.24 0.99
CA GLY A 300 9.32 -10.29 0.50
C GLY A 300 10.78 -10.09 0.96
N PRO A 301 11.46 -8.99 0.57
CA PRO A 301 12.81 -8.70 1.04
C PRO A 301 12.95 -8.57 2.56
N LEU A 302 11.98 -7.95 3.24
CA LEU A 302 12.03 -7.81 4.71
C LEU A 302 11.96 -9.16 5.41
N LEU A 303 11.09 -10.05 4.93
CA LEU A 303 10.94 -11.39 5.46
C LEU A 303 12.18 -12.24 5.15
N GLU A 304 12.76 -12.13 3.95
CA GLU A 304 14.01 -12.82 3.59
C GLU A 304 15.14 -12.48 4.57
N ASP A 305 15.35 -11.18 4.86
CA ASP A 305 16.35 -10.72 5.82
C ASP A 305 16.05 -11.24 7.25
N LEU A 306 14.77 -11.22 7.66
CA LEU A 306 14.33 -11.71 8.98
C LEU A 306 14.47 -13.23 9.13
N LEU A 307 14.27 -14.02 8.08
CA LEU A 307 14.42 -15.48 8.16
C LEU A 307 15.89 -15.91 8.09
N ALA A 308 16.74 -15.12 7.42
CA ALA A 308 18.18 -15.36 7.35
C ALA A 308 18.93 -14.98 8.64
N THR A 309 18.37 -14.09 9.45
CA THR A 309 18.98 -13.61 10.70
C THR A 309 18.14 -14.02 11.90
N GLN A 310 18.76 -14.42 13.02
CA GLN A 310 17.98 -14.57 14.25
C GLN A 310 17.54 -13.19 14.73
N TRP A 311 16.28 -13.06 15.18
CA TRP A 311 15.80 -11.82 15.77
C TRP A 311 16.64 -11.47 17.01
N ASP A 312 17.13 -10.24 17.04
CA ASP A 312 18.05 -9.72 18.05
C ASP A 312 17.34 -9.05 19.24
N GLY A 313 16.02 -9.22 19.36
CA GLY A 313 15.20 -8.59 20.39
C GLY A 313 14.79 -7.14 20.08
N VAL A 314 15.19 -6.59 18.93
CA VAL A 314 14.90 -5.20 18.56
C VAL A 314 13.74 -5.11 17.58
N VAL A 315 12.73 -4.31 17.94
CA VAL A 315 11.61 -3.96 17.05
C VAL A 315 12.10 -2.98 15.98
N ARG A 316 11.89 -3.30 14.70
CA ARG A 316 12.28 -2.41 13.59
C ARG A 316 11.07 -1.71 12.98
N PRO A 317 11.11 -0.39 12.76
CA PRO A 317 10.04 0.30 12.06
C PRO A 317 10.03 -0.10 10.58
N VAL A 318 8.85 -0.42 10.05
CA VAL A 318 8.61 -0.70 8.63
C VAL A 318 7.52 0.24 8.11
N ARG A 319 7.57 0.57 6.82
CA ARG A 319 6.58 1.45 6.17
C ARG A 319 5.45 0.64 5.56
#